data_AF-A0A349JQB5-F1
#
_entry.id   AF-A0A349JQB5-F1
#
_cell.length_a   1.000
_cell.length_b   1.000
_cell.length_c   1.000
_cell.angle_alpha   90.00
_cell.angle_beta   90.00
_cell.angle_gamma   90.00
#
_symmetry.space_group_name_H-M   'P 1'
#
loop_
_entity.id
_entity.type
_entity.pdbx_description
1 polymer ?
#
loop_
_entity_poly.entity_id
_entity_poly.type
_entity_poly.pdbx_seq_one_letter_code
_entity_poly.pdbx_strand_id
1 'polypeptide(L)'
;MITLTIYDTECRLDEGEWSTDDKDLTAMLNEWTQSEIRTATISEPFFMLYSPSNPWPDMTIAQAAVETWGGEITDEGEAPEHEPDRIY
;
A
#
# COMPACT_ATOMS: atom_id res chain seq x y z
N MET A 1 5.36 -6.38 -6.03
CA MET A 1 3.96 -6.50 -6.47
C MET A 1 3.15 -7.34 -5.50
N ILE A 2 2.13 -6.74 -4.90
CA ILE A 2 1.13 -7.35 -4.00
C ILE A 2 -0.21 -7.37 -4.72
N THR A 3 -0.98 -8.44 -4.57
CA THR A 3 -2.33 -8.56 -5.13
C THR A 3 -3.36 -8.71 -4.01
N LEU A 4 -4.46 -7.97 -4.15
CA LEU A 4 -5.60 -8.06 -3.24
C LEU A 4 -6.90 -7.90 -4.03
N THR A 5 -7.99 -8.30 -3.41
CA THR A 5 -9.34 -8.14 -3.95
C THR A 5 -10.11 -7.13 -3.11
N ILE A 6 -10.61 -6.07 -3.74
CA ILE A 6 -11.49 -5.07 -3.12
C ILE A 6 -12.76 -5.01 -3.96
N TYR A 7 -13.94 -5.15 -3.34
CA TYR A 7 -15.23 -5.17 -4.05
C TYR A 7 -15.26 -6.13 -5.26
N ASP A 8 -14.80 -7.37 -5.07
CA ASP A 8 -14.69 -8.39 -6.13
C ASP A 8 -13.78 -7.99 -7.32
N THR A 9 -13.01 -6.91 -7.18
CA THR A 9 -12.07 -6.41 -8.20
C THR A 9 -10.64 -6.72 -7.77
N GLU A 10 -9.88 -7.37 -8.66
CA GLU A 10 -8.46 -7.59 -8.45
C GLU A 10 -7.71 -6.27 -8.55
N CYS A 11 -6.98 -5.96 -7.48
CA CYS A 11 -6.16 -4.78 -7.33
C CYS A 11 -4.71 -5.21 -7.13
N ARG A 12 -3.81 -4.59 -7.88
CA ARG A 12 -2.37 -4.83 -7.79
C ARG A 12 -1.71 -3.57 -7.27
N LEU A 13 -0.79 -3.74 -6.34
CA LEU A 13 0.01 -2.68 -5.77
C LEU A 13 1.47 -2.97 -6.03
N ASP A 14 2.17 -1.98 -6.58
CA ASP A 14 3.60 -2.07 -6.84
C ASP A 14 4.25 -0.71 -6.59
N GLU A 15 5.24 -0.66 -5.70
CA GLU A 15 5.97 0.56 -5.35
C GLU A 15 5.06 1.74 -4.94
N GLY A 16 3.97 1.44 -4.23
CA GLY A 16 2.97 2.43 -3.79
C GLY A 16 1.97 2.89 -4.86
N GLU A 17 2.01 2.33 -6.07
CA GLU A 17 1.05 2.63 -7.14
C GLU A 17 0.06 1.47 -7.34
N TRP A 18 -1.23 1.82 -7.35
CA TRP A 18 -2.31 0.89 -7.58
C TRP A 18 -2.64 0.72 -9.07
N SER A 19 -2.94 -0.50 -9.46
CA SER A 19 -3.38 -0.90 -10.80
C SER A 19 -4.53 -1.90 -10.71
N THR A 20 -5.68 -1.58 -11.28
CA THR A 20 -6.86 -2.46 -11.31
C THR A 20 -7.53 -2.39 -12.69
N ASP A 21 -8.47 -3.31 -12.97
CA ASP A 21 -9.29 -3.26 -14.18
C ASP A 21 -10.29 -2.09 -14.18
N ASP A 22 -10.59 -1.55 -13.00
CA ASP A 22 -11.47 -0.39 -12.79
C ASP A 22 -10.64 0.89 -12.61
N LYS A 23 -10.68 1.76 -13.62
CA LYS A 23 -9.92 3.01 -13.62
C LYS A 23 -10.36 3.99 -12.53
N ASP A 24 -11.64 3.99 -12.18
CA ASP A 24 -12.17 4.87 -11.15
C ASP A 24 -11.69 4.39 -9.78
N LEU A 25 -11.76 3.09 -9.52
CA LEU A 25 -11.20 2.48 -8.31
C LEU A 25 -9.69 2.68 -8.21
N THR A 26 -8.97 2.51 -9.31
CA THR A 26 -7.52 2.75 -9.39
C THR A 26 -7.18 4.19 -8.99
N ALA A 27 -7.91 5.17 -9.53
CA ALA A 27 -7.69 6.58 -9.18
C ALA A 27 -7.99 6.86 -7.71
N MET A 28 -9.09 6.31 -7.19
CA MET A 28 -9.48 6.45 -5.78
C MET A 28 -8.43 5.85 -4.82
N LEU A 29 -7.94 4.65 -5.11
CA LEU A 29 -6.92 3.99 -4.29
C LEU A 29 -5.59 4.75 -4.30
N ASN A 30 -5.16 5.24 -5.47
CA ASN A 30 -3.96 6.05 -5.59
C ASN A 30 -4.09 7.39 -4.86
N GLU A 31 -5.22 8.09 -5.00
CA GLU A 31 -5.46 9.36 -4.31
C GLU A 31 -5.55 9.18 -2.79
N TRP A 32 -6.26 8.14 -2.33
CA TRP A 32 -6.33 7.77 -0.92
C TRP A 32 -4.94 7.45 -0.36
N THR A 33 -4.15 6.62 -1.04
CA THR A 33 -2.80 6.25 -0.61
C THR A 33 -1.91 7.47 -0.48
N GLN A 34 -1.92 8.39 -1.45
CA GLN A 34 -1.16 9.64 -1.37
C GLN A 34 -1.64 10.54 -0.23
N SER A 35 -2.96 10.60 0.00
CA SER A 35 -3.54 11.37 1.10
C SER A 35 -3.13 10.81 2.47
N GLU A 36 -3.16 9.49 2.64
CA GLU A 36 -2.72 8.82 3.87
C GLU A 36 -1.22 9.01 4.11
N ILE A 37 -0.37 8.81 3.09
CA ILE A 37 1.08 9.08 3.17
C ILE A 37 1.34 10.54 3.56
N ARG A 38 0.60 11.48 2.98
CA ARG A 38 0.73 12.90 3.30
C ARG A 38 0.25 13.22 4.71
N THR A 39 -0.83 12.60 5.18
CA THR A 39 -1.40 12.82 6.52
C THR A 39 -0.54 12.19 7.60
N ALA A 40 0.12 11.07 7.31
CA ALA A 40 1.05 10.40 8.22
C ALA A 40 2.23 11.29 8.64
N THR A 41 2.53 12.39 7.93
CA THR A 41 3.67 13.28 8.23
C THR A 41 3.60 14.06 9.55
N ILE A 42 2.49 14.02 10.31
CA ILE A 42 2.30 14.96 11.44
C ILE A 42 2.19 14.32 12.82
N SER A 43 1.83 13.04 12.94
CA SER A 43 1.78 12.39 14.26
C SER A 43 1.66 10.87 14.12
N GLU A 44 2.34 10.14 15.01
CA GLU A 44 2.11 8.72 15.34
C GLU A 44 2.84 7.60 14.55
N PRO A 45 3.01 6.41 15.19
CA PRO A 45 3.61 5.18 14.65
C PRO A 45 3.20 4.77 13.23
N PHE A 46 2.07 5.25 12.72
CA PHE A 46 1.64 5.09 11.34
C PHE A 46 2.65 5.66 10.33
N PHE A 47 3.37 6.75 10.64
CA PHE A 47 4.42 7.28 9.75
C PHE A 47 5.56 6.28 9.52
N MET A 48 5.92 5.48 10.52
CA MET A 48 6.97 4.45 10.36
C MET A 48 6.53 3.32 9.43
N LEU A 49 5.21 3.09 9.29
CA LEU A 49 4.65 2.09 8.40
C LEU A 49 4.62 2.54 6.93
N TYR A 50 4.66 3.84 6.64
CA TYR A 50 4.76 4.37 5.27
C TYR A 50 6.12 5.05 5.00
N SER A 51 7.03 4.99 5.97
CA SER A 51 8.37 5.54 5.84
C SER A 51 9.19 4.69 4.86
N PRO A 52 10.13 5.30 4.11
CA PRO A 52 11.17 4.55 3.39
C PRO A 52 11.97 3.58 4.27
N SER A 53 11.92 3.77 5.59
CA SER A 53 12.51 2.85 6.58
C SER A 53 11.64 1.62 6.90
N ASN A 54 10.39 1.56 6.41
CA ASN A 54 9.60 0.33 6.50
C ASN A 54 10.22 -0.70 5.56
N PRO A 55 10.58 -1.90 6.04
CA PRO A 55 10.99 -2.97 5.15
C PRO A 55 9.93 -3.37 4.14
N TRP A 56 8.64 -3.14 4.38
CA TRP A 56 7.60 -3.61 3.49
C TRP A 56 6.45 -2.58 3.36
N PRO A 57 6.71 -1.44 2.68
CA PRO A 57 5.74 -0.35 2.58
C PRO A 57 4.50 -0.77 1.79
N ASP A 58 4.68 -1.49 0.68
CA ASP A 58 3.56 -1.98 -0.14
C ASP A 58 2.61 -2.87 0.68
N MET A 59 3.13 -3.77 1.50
CA MET A 59 2.32 -4.66 2.33
C MET A 59 1.47 -3.89 3.33
N THR A 60 2.04 -2.83 3.90
CA THR A 60 1.30 -1.95 4.82
C THR A 60 0.18 -1.22 4.09
N ILE A 61 0.47 -0.63 2.93
CA ILE A 61 -0.53 0.05 2.10
C ILE A 61 -1.66 -0.92 1.73
N ALA A 62 -1.32 -2.15 1.34
CA ALA A 62 -2.31 -3.18 1.00
C ALA A 62 -3.19 -3.57 2.21
N GLN A 63 -2.60 -3.77 3.39
CA GLN A 63 -3.35 -4.06 4.61
C GLN A 63 -4.29 -2.92 5.00
N ALA A 64 -3.82 -1.68 4.96
CA ALA A 64 -4.64 -0.52 5.27
C ALA A 64 -5.77 -0.32 4.25
N ALA A 65 -5.54 -0.62 2.97
CA ALA A 65 -6.58 -0.61 1.95
C ALA A 65 -7.64 -1.68 2.23
N VAL A 66 -7.23 -2.89 2.62
CA VAL A 66 -8.15 -3.96 3.01
C VAL A 66 -8.98 -3.59 4.23
N GLU A 67 -8.37 -3.02 5.27
CA GLU A 67 -9.09 -2.57 6.48
C GLU A 67 -10.06 -1.42 6.19
N THR A 68 -9.67 -0.48 5.34
CA THR A 68 -10.46 0.72 5.04
C THR A 68 -11.62 0.43 4.09
N TRP A 69 -11.36 -0.36 3.05
CA TRP A 69 -12.30 -0.57 1.94
C TRP A 69 -13.03 -1.92 2.00
N GLY A 70 -12.58 -2.84 2.86
CA GLY A 70 -13.20 -4.16 3.04
C GLY A 70 -12.81 -5.13 1.92
N GLY A 71 -11.55 -5.55 1.91
CA GLY A 71 -10.99 -6.47 0.93
C GLY A 71 -10.33 -7.72 1.53
N GLU A 72 -9.57 -8.43 0.72
CA GLU A 72 -8.70 -9.54 1.14
C GLU A 72 -7.40 -9.53 0.34
N ILE A 73 -6.26 -9.73 1.01
CA ILE A 73 -4.96 -9.90 0.33
C ILE A 73 -4.90 -11.32 -0.21
N THR A 74 -4.75 -11.46 -1.52
CA THR A 74 -4.74 -12.75 -2.21
C THR A 74 -3.33 -13.20 -2.55
N ASP A 75 -2.39 -12.27 -2.71
CA ASP A 75 -0.97 -12.53 -2.89
C ASP A 75 -0.16 -11.43 -2.19
N GLU A 76 0.63 -11.82 -1.20
CA GLU A 76 1.45 -10.90 -0.40
C GLU A 76 2.69 -10.39 -1.16
N GLY A 77 2.94 -10.91 -2.37
CA GLY A 77 4.15 -10.63 -3.12
C GLY A 77 5.41 -11.17 -2.45
N GLU A 78 6.56 -10.80 -3.02
CA GLU A 78 7.86 -11.08 -2.42
C GLU A 78 8.23 -9.98 -1.43
N ALA A 79 8.68 -10.37 -0.23
CA ALA A 79 9.28 -9.43 0.69
C ALA A 79 10.53 -8.83 0.06
N PRO A 80 10.65 -7.50 -0.05
CA PRO A 80 11.88 -6.91 -0.51
C PRO A 80 12.99 -7.36 0.45
N GLU A 81 14.15 -7.70 -0.12
CA GLU A 81 15.31 -8.02 0.69
C GLU A 81 15.61 -6.82 1.59
N HIS A 82 15.45 -7.01 2.89
CA HIS A 82 15.68 -5.96 3.88
C HIS A 82 17.18 -5.64 3.85
N GLU A 83 17.57 -4.61 3.10
CA GLU A 83 18.92 -4.05 3.13
C GLU A 83 18.95 -2.94 4.19
N PRO A 84 19.35 -3.21 5.44
CA PRO A 84 19.32 -2.23 6.53
C PRO A 84 20.23 -1.00 6.34
N ASP A 85 21.03 -0.95 5.26
CA ASP A 85 22.04 0.08 5.01
C ASP A 85 21.66 1.12 3.93
N ARG A 86 20.46 1.05 3.34
CA ARG A 86 20.07 2.01 2.29
C ARG A 86 19.50 3.30 2.89
N ILE A 87 20.38 4.24 3.20
CA ILE A 87 20.02 5.62 3.56
C ILE A 87 19.57 6.33 2.26
N TYR A 88 18.26 6.61 2.14
CA TYR A 88 17.67 7.49 1.11
C TYR A 88 17.65 8.95 1.57
#